data_AF-A0A832GYW3-F1
#
_entry.id   AF-A0A832GYW3-F1
#
_cell.length_a   1.000
_cell.length_b   1.000
_cell.length_c   1.000
_cell.angle_alpha   90.00
_cell.angle_beta   90.00
_cell.angle_gamma   90.00
#
_symmetry.space_group_name_H-M   'P 1'
#
loop_
_entity.id
_entity.type
_entity.pdbx_description
1 polymer ?
#
loop_
_entity_poly.entity_id
_entity_poly.type
_entity_poly.pdbx_seq_one_letter_code
_entity_poly.pdbx_strand_id
1 'polypeptide(L)'
;MCFRNKFCFSNGTVSGKFISECINIVEKYIIFLEKKGKIFLPFDFSPYDAAIDITADIFKVENNTFVYFLHFFETHNINPSTEQDAKDALRIFLTSIAKRKLTDILADSDPDTGKIIRNIRDYIRKKNYYVSYFFSDKFFHKSDIIQEANSKDYAGRDNIIKLLIYNNFHQDNIPEFLENVFYVLENQYEYVKTISQTDAVWIYKYLCGKNFISEEIITEHNYSELSLIIEDEKKRFLSKLEPYFNKKNFSDFEKNRMYMVLEEWTNNVLNGGIKCSPAELTKKYFGKDDYTRMYNKVEYCINLLMSNIKIQIKKDYFLEQ
;
A
#
# COMPACT_ATOMS: atom_id res chain seq x y z
N MET A 1 22.85 28.90 3.18
CA MET A 1 21.56 29.31 3.78
C MET A 1 21.80 29.56 5.26
N CYS A 2 21.39 30.70 5.83
CA CYS A 2 21.55 30.97 7.25
C CYS A 2 20.25 30.54 7.96
N PHE A 3 20.23 29.31 8.46
CA PHE A 3 19.01 28.59 8.88
C PHE A 3 18.38 29.05 10.21
N ARG A 4 18.94 30.07 10.87
CA ARG A 4 18.60 30.37 12.26
C ARG A 4 17.57 31.47 12.48
N ASN A 5 17.36 32.40 11.54
CA ASN A 5 16.48 33.56 11.78
C ASN A 5 15.65 34.04 10.58
N LYS A 6 15.87 33.52 9.37
CA LYS A 6 15.08 33.89 8.18
C LYS A 6 15.11 32.73 7.19
N PHE A 7 14.13 31.82 7.23
CA PHE A 7 13.80 30.97 6.08
C PHE A 7 13.15 31.85 4.99
N CYS A 8 13.92 32.83 4.53
CA CYS A 8 13.51 33.87 3.60
C CYS A 8 14.40 33.70 2.37
N PHE A 9 13.79 33.45 1.23
CA PHE A 9 14.54 33.24 -0.01
C PHE A 9 15.02 34.57 -0.55
N SER A 10 16.29 34.62 -0.95
CA SER A 10 16.87 35.84 -1.54
C SER A 10 16.26 36.19 -2.90
N ASN A 11 15.66 35.22 -3.61
CA ASN A 11 14.91 35.41 -4.85
C ASN A 11 14.09 34.14 -5.20
N GLY A 12 13.26 34.27 -6.25
CA GLY A 12 12.41 33.18 -6.75
C GLY A 12 13.17 31.96 -7.31
N THR A 13 14.42 32.13 -7.74
CA THR A 13 15.23 31.03 -8.26
C THR A 13 15.71 30.11 -7.13
N VAL A 14 16.08 30.68 -5.97
CA VAL A 14 16.49 29.90 -4.80
C VAL A 14 15.28 29.21 -4.15
N SER A 15 14.10 29.84 -4.15
CA SER A 15 12.88 29.18 -3.68
C SER A 15 12.47 28.02 -4.59
N GLY A 16 12.54 28.20 -5.92
CA GLY A 16 12.24 27.12 -6.88
C GLY A 16 13.14 25.89 -6.72
N LYS A 17 14.45 26.11 -6.51
CA LYS A 17 15.39 24.99 -6.24
C LYS A 17 15.06 24.25 -4.95
N PHE A 18 14.72 24.96 -3.88
CA PHE A 18 14.36 24.35 -2.60
C PHE A 18 13.05 23.55 -2.67
N ILE A 19 12.03 24.10 -3.33
CA ILE A 19 10.75 23.40 -3.57
C ILE A 19 11.01 22.11 -4.36
N SER A 20 11.80 22.18 -5.43
CA SER A 20 12.17 21.00 -6.23
C SER A 20 12.91 19.94 -5.41
N GLU A 21 13.81 20.32 -4.51
CA GLU A 21 14.49 19.39 -3.60
C GLU A 21 13.49 18.69 -2.66
N CYS A 22 12.49 19.42 -2.15
CA CYS A 22 11.45 18.85 -1.30
C CYS A 22 10.53 17.89 -2.06
N ILE A 23 10.09 18.25 -3.27
CA ILE A 23 9.31 17.36 -4.16
C ILE A 23 10.11 16.07 -4.39
N ASN A 24 11.40 16.18 -4.74
CA ASN A 24 12.25 15.02 -4.96
C ASN A 24 12.39 14.10 -3.73
N ILE A 25 12.46 14.67 -2.52
CA ILE A 25 12.49 13.88 -1.28
C ILE A 25 11.19 13.10 -1.10
N VAL A 26 10.04 13.77 -1.28
CA VAL A 26 8.73 13.15 -1.13
C VAL A 26 8.49 12.10 -2.21
N GLU A 27 8.78 12.40 -3.48
CA GLU A 27 8.67 11.48 -4.60
C GLU A 27 9.51 10.22 -4.38
N LYS A 28 10.78 10.36 -3.98
CA LYS A 28 11.65 9.21 -3.67
C LYS A 28 11.07 8.35 -2.56
N TYR A 29 10.48 8.97 -1.55
CA TYR A 29 9.82 8.24 -0.47
C TYR A 29 8.57 7.49 -0.97
N ILE A 30 7.74 8.12 -1.80
CA ILE A 30 6.56 7.49 -2.42
C ILE A 30 6.98 6.32 -3.31
N ILE A 31 7.96 6.51 -4.21
CA ILE A 31 8.50 5.45 -5.06
C ILE A 31 9.05 4.30 -4.20
N PHE A 32 9.73 4.61 -3.10
CA PHE A 32 10.21 3.60 -2.17
C PHE A 32 9.05 2.80 -1.55
N LEU A 33 8.00 3.48 -1.09
CA LEU A 33 6.81 2.83 -0.54
C LEU A 33 6.10 1.97 -1.58
N GLU A 34 5.92 2.46 -2.81
CA GLU A 34 5.30 1.75 -3.93
C GLU A 34 6.12 0.51 -4.33
N LYS A 35 7.46 0.64 -4.46
CA LYS A 35 8.37 -0.48 -4.71
C LYS A 35 8.33 -1.53 -3.60
N LYS A 36 8.12 -1.11 -2.35
CA LYS A 36 7.97 -2.01 -1.20
C LYS A 36 6.54 -2.51 -1.02
N GLY A 37 5.61 -2.19 -1.93
CA GLY A 37 4.21 -2.61 -1.86
C GLY A 37 3.44 -2.03 -0.67
N LYS A 38 3.91 -0.91 -0.10
CA LYS A 38 3.32 -0.28 1.09
C LYS A 38 2.15 0.66 0.77
N ILE A 39 2.12 1.17 -0.45
CA ILE A 39 1.07 2.07 -0.95
C ILE A 39 0.82 1.77 -2.44
N PHE A 40 -0.36 2.15 -2.93
CA PHE A 40 -0.72 2.11 -4.35
C PHE A 40 -1.44 3.39 -4.73
N LEU A 41 -0.85 4.17 -5.64
CA LEU A 41 -1.49 5.40 -6.09
C LEU A 41 -2.60 5.10 -7.13
N PRO A 42 -3.66 5.93 -7.20
CA PRO A 42 -4.67 5.86 -8.24
C PRO A 42 -4.08 5.82 -9.66
N PHE A 43 -4.78 5.18 -10.59
CA PHE A 43 -4.32 5.02 -11.99
C PHE A 43 -3.93 6.33 -12.67
N ASP A 44 -4.67 7.40 -12.43
CA ASP A 44 -4.43 8.72 -12.99
C ASP A 44 -3.30 9.49 -12.29
N PHE A 45 -2.77 8.97 -11.19
CA PHE A 45 -1.88 9.65 -10.27
C PHE A 45 -0.45 9.07 -10.32
N SER A 46 0.57 9.91 -10.48
CA SER A 46 1.99 9.47 -10.42
C SER A 46 2.61 9.75 -9.05
N PRO A 47 3.71 9.07 -8.70
CA PRO A 47 4.49 9.42 -7.51
C PRO A 47 4.92 10.89 -7.48
N TYR A 48 5.17 11.46 -8.65
CA TYR A 48 5.48 12.87 -8.82
C TYR A 48 4.25 13.76 -8.60
N ASP A 49 3.09 13.42 -9.15
CA ASP A 49 1.83 14.15 -8.93
C ASP A 49 1.46 14.13 -7.43
N ALA A 50 1.54 12.95 -6.80
CA ALA A 50 1.35 12.81 -5.37
C ALA A 50 2.37 13.61 -4.57
N ALA A 51 3.63 13.63 -4.99
CA ALA A 51 4.66 14.42 -4.33
C ALA A 51 4.36 15.92 -4.43
N ILE A 52 3.94 16.42 -5.60
CA ILE A 52 3.52 17.81 -5.80
C ILE A 52 2.37 18.14 -4.85
N ASP A 53 1.29 17.38 -4.85
CA ASP A 53 0.11 17.67 -4.04
C ASP A 53 0.45 17.66 -2.54
N ILE A 54 1.23 16.66 -2.11
CA ILE A 54 1.71 16.54 -0.75
C ILE A 54 2.61 17.71 -0.37
N THR A 55 3.50 18.18 -1.26
CA THR A 55 4.38 19.32 -0.95
C THR A 55 3.64 20.65 -1.03
N ALA A 56 2.72 20.83 -1.98
CA ALA A 56 1.95 22.06 -2.16
C ALA A 56 1.20 22.45 -0.87
N ASP A 57 0.61 21.47 -0.19
CA ASP A 57 -0.08 21.64 1.08
C ASP A 57 0.83 22.13 2.23
N ILE A 58 2.14 21.95 2.11
CA ILE A 58 3.15 22.32 3.11
C ILE A 58 3.77 23.68 2.79
N PHE A 59 3.70 24.11 1.53
CA PHE A 59 4.33 25.33 1.05
C PHE A 59 3.36 26.51 1.05
N LYS A 60 2.97 26.98 2.24
CA LYS A 60 2.34 28.30 2.38
C LYS A 60 3.43 29.38 2.46
N VAL A 61 3.45 30.26 1.45
CA VAL A 61 4.34 31.43 1.43
C VAL A 61 3.60 32.62 2.01
N GLU A 62 4.14 33.20 3.08
CA GLU A 62 3.73 34.52 3.57
C GLU A 62 4.98 35.41 3.63
N ASN A 63 4.98 36.54 2.93
CA ASN A 63 6.11 37.47 2.89
C ASN A 63 7.47 36.79 2.59
N ASN A 64 7.52 35.94 1.55
CA ASN A 64 8.69 35.14 1.16
C ASN A 64 9.19 34.14 2.22
N THR A 65 8.35 33.79 3.19
CA THR A 65 8.66 32.88 4.29
C THR A 65 7.79 31.63 4.21
N PHE A 66 8.38 30.45 4.38
CA PHE A 66 7.63 29.19 4.45
C PHE A 66 7.16 28.91 5.89
N VAL A 67 5.92 29.30 6.18
CA VAL A 67 5.38 29.35 7.54
C VAL A 67 5.28 27.98 8.20
N TYR A 68 4.85 26.94 7.47
CA TYR A 68 4.70 25.60 8.03
C TYR A 68 6.02 24.90 8.33
N PHE A 69 7.08 25.20 7.57
CA PHE A 69 8.41 24.66 7.84
C PHE A 69 8.99 25.26 9.11
N LEU A 70 8.95 26.59 9.24
CA LEU A 70 9.38 27.30 10.46
C LEU A 70 8.65 26.77 11.70
N HIS A 71 7.32 26.66 11.60
CA HIS A 71 6.50 26.16 12.69
C HIS A 71 6.89 24.73 13.11
N PHE A 72 7.25 23.85 12.17
CA PHE A 72 7.71 22.50 12.52
C PHE A 72 9.02 22.50 13.31
N PHE A 73 10.03 23.27 12.85
CA PHE A 73 11.32 23.37 13.53
C PHE A 73 11.17 23.99 14.92
N GLU A 74 10.36 25.04 15.05
CA GLU A 74 10.07 25.72 16.32
C GLU A 74 9.32 24.79 17.30
N THR A 75 8.25 24.13 16.84
CA THR A 75 7.42 23.27 17.70
C THR A 75 8.16 22.05 18.24
N HIS A 76 9.14 21.53 17.48
CA HIS A 76 9.90 20.34 17.87
C HIS A 76 11.27 20.68 18.49
N ASN A 77 11.57 21.95 18.76
CA ASN A 77 12.87 22.43 19.26
C ASN A 77 14.06 21.88 18.44
N ILE A 78 13.87 21.66 17.13
CA ILE A 78 14.91 21.12 16.26
C ILE A 78 15.84 22.27 15.88
N ASN A 79 17.03 22.29 16.48
CA ASN A 79 18.08 23.26 16.21
C ASN A 79 19.22 22.60 15.42
N PRO A 80 19.10 22.50 14.08
CA PRO A 80 20.15 21.89 13.26
C PRO A 80 21.43 22.71 13.36
N SER A 81 22.54 22.04 13.67
CA SER A 81 23.84 22.67 13.88
C SER A 81 24.63 22.75 12.56
N THR A 82 24.32 21.85 11.62
CA THR A 82 24.93 21.76 10.29
C THR A 82 23.87 21.77 9.18
N GLU A 83 24.32 22.00 7.94
CA GLU A 83 23.45 21.88 6.75
C GLU A 83 22.90 20.45 6.60
N GLN A 84 23.70 19.44 6.97
CA GLN A 84 23.29 18.05 6.92
C GLN A 84 22.18 17.75 7.93
N ASP A 85 22.29 18.27 9.16
CA ASP A 85 21.25 18.12 10.19
C ASP A 85 19.93 18.76 9.72
N ALA A 86 20.00 19.91 9.06
CA ALA A 86 18.83 20.59 8.52
C ALA A 86 18.17 19.75 7.41
N LYS A 87 18.97 19.14 6.52
CA LYS A 87 18.49 18.23 5.46
C LYS A 87 17.85 16.96 6.01
N ASP A 88 18.41 16.38 7.07
CA ASP A 88 17.86 15.17 7.67
C ASP A 88 16.58 15.45 8.46
N ALA A 89 16.52 16.57 9.19
CA ALA A 89 15.28 17.04 9.82
C ALA A 89 14.19 17.34 8.77
N LEU A 90 14.57 17.93 7.64
CA LEU A 90 13.68 18.17 6.50
C LEU A 90 13.12 16.87 5.92
N ARG A 91 13.95 15.84 5.76
CA ARG A 91 13.50 14.51 5.30
C ARG A 91 12.51 13.88 6.27
N ILE A 92 12.79 13.92 7.58
CA ILE A 92 11.90 13.39 8.62
C ILE A 92 10.53 14.08 8.55
N PHE A 93 10.53 15.40 8.44
CA PHE A 93 9.31 16.18 8.31
C PHE A 93 8.48 15.81 7.07
N LEU A 94 9.12 15.86 5.90
CA LEU A 94 8.47 15.62 4.62
C LEU A 94 7.92 14.19 4.51
N THR A 95 8.68 13.20 4.99
CA THR A 95 8.22 11.79 5.00
C THR A 95 7.05 11.56 5.96
N SER A 96 7.02 12.25 7.10
CA SER A 96 5.89 12.21 8.04
C SER A 96 4.61 12.78 7.42
N ILE A 97 4.70 13.93 6.75
CA ILE A 97 3.55 14.53 6.08
C ILE A 97 3.09 13.68 4.90
N ALA A 98 4.02 13.20 4.07
CA ALA A 98 3.71 12.31 2.98
C ALA A 98 2.95 11.08 3.47
N LYS A 99 3.41 10.46 4.57
CA LYS A 99 2.72 9.31 5.17
C LYS A 99 1.28 9.63 5.57
N ARG A 100 1.04 10.79 6.20
CA ARG A 100 -0.30 11.23 6.58
C ARG A 100 -1.19 11.42 5.35
N LYS A 101 -0.75 12.21 4.38
CA LYS A 101 -1.52 12.55 3.18
C LYS A 101 -1.78 11.37 2.26
N LEU A 102 -0.80 10.46 2.13
CA LEU A 102 -1.00 9.20 1.43
C LEU A 102 -2.07 8.34 2.13
N THR A 103 -2.18 8.39 3.45
CA THR A 103 -3.25 7.66 4.17
C THR A 103 -4.62 8.18 3.75
N ASP A 104 -4.76 9.50 3.58
CA ASP A 104 -6.01 10.13 3.13
C ASP A 104 -6.34 9.75 1.67
N ILE A 105 -5.36 9.85 0.76
CA ILE A 105 -5.51 9.45 -0.66
C ILE A 105 -5.89 7.96 -0.79
N LEU A 106 -5.32 7.11 0.06
CA LEU A 106 -5.59 5.67 0.03
C LEU A 106 -6.93 5.31 0.65
N ALA A 107 -7.42 6.06 1.63
CA ALA A 107 -8.68 5.80 2.31
C ALA A 107 -9.89 5.82 1.36
N ASP A 108 -9.86 6.69 0.34
CA ASP A 108 -10.92 6.77 -0.67
C ASP A 108 -10.90 5.59 -1.65
N SER A 109 -9.71 5.05 -1.94
CA SER A 109 -9.53 3.91 -2.86
C SER A 109 -9.67 2.54 -2.18
N ASP A 110 -9.47 2.47 -0.86
CA ASP A 110 -9.38 1.24 -0.09
C ASP A 110 -9.87 1.47 1.37
N PRO A 111 -11.19 1.66 1.55
CA PRO A 111 -11.78 2.08 2.83
C PRO A 111 -11.62 1.04 3.96
N ASP A 112 -11.36 -0.22 3.61
CA ASP A 112 -11.23 -1.30 4.58
C ASP A 112 -9.82 -1.40 5.16
N THR A 113 -8.78 -0.97 4.43
CA THR A 113 -7.39 -0.97 4.92
C THR A 113 -7.23 -0.15 6.20
N GLY A 114 -7.87 1.02 6.29
CA GLY A 114 -7.84 1.83 7.51
C GLY A 114 -8.43 1.12 8.73
N LYS A 115 -9.55 0.39 8.53
CA LYS A 115 -10.19 -0.42 9.59
C LYS A 115 -9.30 -1.58 10.01
N ILE A 116 -8.69 -2.29 9.05
CA ILE A 116 -7.79 -3.42 9.32
C ILE A 116 -6.58 -2.94 10.11
N ILE A 117 -5.93 -1.85 9.69
CA ILE A 117 -4.83 -1.23 10.41
C ILE A 117 -5.22 -0.90 11.85
N ARG A 118 -6.37 -0.25 12.05
CA ARG A 118 -6.86 0.11 13.38
C ARG A 118 -7.06 -1.13 14.25
N ASN A 119 -7.77 -2.12 13.73
CA ASN A 119 -8.09 -3.34 14.47
C ASN A 119 -6.84 -4.17 14.81
N ILE A 120 -5.87 -4.25 13.89
CA ILE A 120 -4.55 -4.85 14.18
C ILE A 120 -3.89 -4.09 15.33
N ARG A 121 -3.81 -2.76 15.26
CA ARG A 121 -3.17 -1.94 16.31
C ARG A 121 -3.86 -2.08 17.66
N ASP A 122 -5.18 -2.16 17.68
CA ASP A 122 -5.96 -2.34 18.90
C ASP A 122 -5.72 -3.72 19.51
N TYR A 123 -5.60 -4.76 18.67
CA TYR A 123 -5.26 -6.10 19.13
C TYR A 123 -3.84 -6.19 19.71
N ILE A 124 -2.85 -5.65 18.99
CA ILE A 124 -1.44 -5.56 19.45
C ILE A 124 -1.37 -4.88 20.82
N ARG A 125 -2.09 -3.76 21.00
CA ARG A 125 -2.18 -3.05 22.29
C ARG A 125 -2.85 -3.91 23.36
N LYS A 126 -4.00 -4.52 23.05
CA LYS A 126 -4.76 -5.36 24.00
C LYS A 126 -3.94 -6.55 24.51
N LYS A 127 -3.10 -7.12 23.65
CA LYS A 127 -2.25 -8.26 23.98
C LYS A 127 -0.88 -7.87 24.56
N ASN A 128 -0.61 -6.58 24.74
CA ASN A 128 0.68 -6.05 25.19
C ASN A 128 1.85 -6.55 24.33
N TYR A 129 1.64 -6.69 23.02
CA TYR A 129 2.73 -7.01 22.11
C TYR A 129 3.64 -5.78 21.94
N TYR A 130 4.91 -6.06 21.70
CA TYR A 130 5.92 -5.05 21.53
C TYR A 130 5.91 -4.50 20.11
N VAL A 131 6.25 -3.21 20.02
CA VAL A 131 6.29 -2.47 18.76
C VAL A 131 7.66 -1.84 18.62
N SER A 132 8.42 -2.31 17.63
CA SER A 132 9.66 -1.69 17.21
C SER A 132 9.44 -0.88 15.93
N TYR A 133 10.35 0.06 15.68
CA TYR A 133 10.29 0.96 14.53
C TYR A 133 11.55 0.76 13.70
N PHE A 134 11.37 0.37 12.45
CA PHE A 134 12.46 0.28 11.49
C PHE A 134 12.09 1.12 10.26
N PHE A 135 12.84 2.20 10.05
CA PHE A 135 12.49 3.27 9.13
C PHE A 135 11.07 3.82 9.38
N SER A 136 10.19 3.74 8.38
CA SER A 136 8.82 4.26 8.46
C SER A 136 7.78 3.22 8.84
N ASP A 137 8.17 1.96 9.04
CA ASP A 137 7.23 0.88 9.39
C ASP A 137 7.24 0.54 10.87
N LYS A 138 6.14 -0.05 11.31
CA LYS A 138 6.00 -0.61 12.65
C LYS A 138 6.16 -2.12 12.55
N PHE A 139 7.01 -2.68 13.36
CA PHE A 139 7.19 -4.13 13.46
C PHE A 139 6.60 -4.61 14.78
N PHE A 140 5.86 -5.72 14.71
CA PHE A 140 5.18 -6.31 15.85
C PHE A 140 5.88 -7.61 16.27
N HIS A 141 6.01 -7.82 17.58
CA HIS A 141 6.58 -9.04 18.18
C HIS A 141 6.02 -9.33 19.57
N LYS A 142 6.00 -10.61 19.97
CA LYS A 142 5.44 -11.07 21.25
C LYS A 142 6.37 -10.89 22.46
N SER A 143 7.69 -10.78 22.24
CA SER A 143 8.73 -10.74 23.28
C SER A 143 9.38 -9.36 23.36
N ASP A 144 9.79 -8.91 24.56
CA ASP A 144 10.49 -7.64 24.80
C ASP A 144 11.88 -7.62 24.17
N ILE A 145 12.56 -8.76 24.27
CA ILE A 145 13.79 -9.04 23.57
C ILE A 145 13.39 -9.51 22.18
N ILE A 146 13.82 -8.79 21.13
CA ILE A 146 13.88 -9.37 19.79
C ILE A 146 14.86 -10.51 19.92
N GLN A 147 14.35 -11.72 20.12
CA GLN A 147 15.16 -12.92 19.98
C GLN A 147 15.56 -12.94 18.52
N GLU A 148 16.74 -12.39 18.26
CA GLU A 148 17.50 -12.71 17.07
C GLU A 148 17.63 -14.23 17.09
N ALA A 149 16.80 -14.89 16.29
CA ALA A 149 17.26 -16.07 15.58
C ALA A 149 18.64 -15.76 14.99
N ASN A 150 19.45 -16.75 14.61
CA ASN A 150 20.78 -16.53 14.03
C ASN A 150 20.78 -15.80 12.65
N SER A 151 19.72 -15.05 12.35
CA SER A 151 19.35 -14.40 11.10
C SER A 151 19.08 -12.91 11.32
N LYS A 152 19.61 -12.10 10.38
CA LYS A 152 19.29 -10.67 10.27
C LYS A 152 18.08 -10.40 9.35
N ASP A 153 17.45 -11.46 8.85
CA ASP A 153 16.45 -11.37 7.79
C ASP A 153 15.03 -11.62 8.31
N TYR A 154 14.10 -10.83 7.78
CA TYR A 154 12.67 -10.95 8.07
C TYR A 154 12.02 -11.96 7.12
N ALA A 155 11.04 -12.71 7.62
CA ALA A 155 10.21 -13.54 6.76
C ALA A 155 9.39 -12.64 5.82
N GLY A 156 9.63 -12.75 4.51
CA GLY A 156 8.84 -12.04 3.52
C GLY A 156 7.38 -12.52 3.51
N ARG A 157 6.45 -11.63 3.15
CA ARG A 157 4.99 -11.93 3.13
C ARG A 157 4.64 -13.25 2.44
N ASP A 158 5.25 -13.54 1.28
CA ASP A 158 4.99 -14.74 0.48
C ASP A 158 5.34 -16.02 1.25
N ASN A 159 6.39 -15.98 2.07
CA ASN A 159 6.78 -17.12 2.91
C ASN A 159 5.80 -17.29 4.08
N ILE A 160 5.41 -16.20 4.74
CA ILE A 160 4.43 -16.26 5.84
C ILE A 160 3.11 -16.84 5.33
N ILE A 161 2.64 -16.42 4.15
CA ILE A 161 1.42 -16.96 3.52
C ILE A 161 1.53 -18.46 3.28
N LYS A 162 2.64 -18.91 2.66
CA LYS A 162 2.85 -20.34 2.39
C LYS A 162 2.83 -21.15 3.68
N LEU A 163 3.48 -20.65 4.73
CA LEU A 163 3.51 -21.30 6.03
C LEU A 163 2.11 -21.32 6.67
N LEU A 164 1.34 -20.24 6.60
CA LEU A 164 -0.04 -20.19 7.10
C LEU A 164 -0.95 -21.19 6.39
N ILE A 165 -0.85 -21.27 5.05
CA ILE A 165 -1.61 -22.21 4.23
C ILE A 165 -1.20 -23.65 4.53
N TYR A 166 0.11 -23.93 4.60
CA TYR A 166 0.64 -25.26 4.91
C TYR A 166 0.14 -25.81 6.25
N ASN A 167 -0.02 -24.93 7.24
CA ASN A 167 -0.52 -25.29 8.56
C ASN A 167 -2.06 -25.31 8.65
N ASN A 168 -2.79 -25.14 7.54
CA ASN A 168 -4.26 -25.14 7.48
C ASN A 168 -4.92 -24.17 8.48
N PHE A 169 -4.31 -23.02 8.72
CA PHE A 169 -4.90 -22.03 9.61
C PHE A 169 -6.08 -21.33 8.94
N HIS A 170 -7.26 -21.41 9.57
CA HIS A 170 -8.40 -20.55 9.26
C HIS A 170 -8.18 -19.16 9.85
N GLN A 171 -8.62 -18.11 9.15
CA GLN A 171 -8.34 -16.72 9.51
C GLN A 171 -9.60 -15.88 9.32
N ASP A 172 -10.59 -16.11 10.16
CA ASP A 172 -11.88 -15.44 9.99
C ASP A 172 -11.84 -14.00 10.52
N ASN A 173 -10.90 -13.71 11.42
CA ASN A 173 -10.77 -12.42 12.09
C ASN A 173 -9.31 -12.05 12.41
N ILE A 174 -9.06 -10.76 12.65
CA ILE A 174 -7.72 -10.20 12.92
C ILE A 174 -7.03 -10.84 14.14
N PRO A 175 -7.70 -11.03 15.29
CA PRO A 175 -7.12 -11.74 16.43
C PRO A 175 -6.54 -13.11 16.07
N GLU A 176 -7.33 -13.97 15.45
CA GLU A 176 -6.95 -15.33 15.08
C GLU A 176 -5.84 -15.33 14.03
N PHE A 177 -5.97 -14.48 13.01
CA PHE A 177 -4.92 -14.25 12.03
C PHE A 177 -3.57 -13.90 12.67
N LEU A 178 -3.54 -12.94 13.59
CA LEU A 178 -2.30 -12.50 14.22
C LEU A 178 -1.70 -13.60 15.12
N GLU A 179 -2.51 -14.33 15.87
CA GLU A 179 -2.02 -15.46 16.66
C GLU A 179 -1.39 -16.54 15.77
N ASN A 180 -2.03 -16.85 14.64
CA ASN A 180 -1.52 -17.80 13.67
C ASN A 180 -0.21 -17.32 13.03
N VAL A 181 -0.13 -16.05 12.62
CA VAL A 181 1.11 -15.44 12.11
C VAL A 181 2.25 -15.59 13.11
N PHE A 182 2.02 -15.24 14.38
CA PHE A 182 3.06 -15.35 15.38
C PHE A 182 3.42 -16.80 15.69
N TYR A 183 2.46 -17.71 15.67
CA TYR A 183 2.73 -19.14 15.81
C TYR A 183 3.69 -19.63 14.72
N VAL A 184 3.46 -19.31 13.44
CA VAL A 184 4.38 -19.75 12.38
C VAL A 184 5.75 -19.08 12.51
N LEU A 185 5.80 -17.79 12.81
CA LEU A 185 7.06 -17.05 13.01
C LEU A 185 7.88 -17.58 14.19
N GLU A 186 7.24 -17.95 15.30
CA GLU A 186 7.92 -18.52 16.47
C GLU A 186 8.53 -19.90 16.18
N ASN A 187 7.98 -20.62 15.19
CA ASN A 187 8.48 -21.90 14.72
C ASN A 187 9.54 -21.80 13.61
N GLN A 188 9.85 -20.61 13.08
CA GLN A 188 10.92 -20.42 12.10
C GLN A 188 12.22 -19.94 12.77
N TYR A 189 13.24 -20.80 12.81
CA TYR A 189 14.52 -20.48 13.46
C TYR A 189 15.45 -19.64 12.58
N GLU A 190 15.14 -19.49 11.30
CA GLU A 190 15.92 -18.77 10.29
C GLU A 190 15.45 -17.33 10.05
N TYR A 191 14.38 -16.89 10.72
CA TYR A 191 13.83 -15.53 10.55
C TYR A 191 13.70 -14.80 11.88
N VAL A 192 13.76 -13.48 11.81
CA VAL A 192 13.38 -12.65 12.95
C VAL A 192 11.89 -12.90 13.26
N LYS A 193 11.55 -13.15 14.53
CA LYS A 193 10.19 -13.45 15.04
C LYS A 193 9.30 -12.20 15.09
N THR A 194 9.23 -11.47 13.98
CA THR A 194 8.54 -10.19 13.85
C THR A 194 7.78 -10.13 12.52
N ILE A 195 6.74 -9.30 12.47
CA ILE A 195 6.03 -8.98 11.22
C ILE A 195 5.87 -7.46 11.09
N SER A 196 6.05 -6.93 9.88
CA SER A 196 5.75 -5.52 9.62
C SER A 196 4.23 -5.30 9.62
N GLN A 197 3.78 -4.12 10.06
CA GLN A 197 2.36 -3.77 10.03
C GLN A 197 1.83 -3.82 8.60
N THR A 198 2.62 -3.37 7.63
CA THR A 198 2.25 -3.41 6.21
C THR A 198 2.02 -4.85 5.75
N ASP A 199 2.94 -5.77 6.03
CA ASP A 199 2.81 -7.17 5.64
C ASP A 199 1.63 -7.83 6.36
N ALA A 200 1.42 -7.54 7.65
CA ALA A 200 0.28 -8.06 8.39
C ALA A 200 -1.06 -7.65 7.78
N VAL A 201 -1.22 -6.37 7.42
CA VAL A 201 -2.42 -5.87 6.73
C VAL A 201 -2.59 -6.55 5.39
N TRP A 202 -1.52 -6.63 4.61
CA TRP A 202 -1.53 -7.21 3.27
C TRP A 202 -1.93 -8.69 3.34
N ILE A 203 -1.29 -9.48 4.19
CA ILE A 203 -1.54 -10.92 4.34
C ILE A 203 -2.97 -11.14 4.83
N TYR A 204 -3.44 -10.34 5.79
CA TYR A 204 -4.82 -10.42 6.27
C TYR A 204 -5.81 -10.18 5.13
N LYS A 205 -5.60 -9.13 4.33
CA LYS A 205 -6.44 -8.84 3.15
C LYS A 205 -6.38 -9.97 2.13
N TYR A 206 -5.21 -10.54 1.90
CA TYR A 206 -5.03 -11.62 0.93
C TYR A 206 -5.77 -12.89 1.35
N LEU A 207 -5.67 -13.27 2.63
CA LEU A 207 -6.25 -14.53 3.12
C LEU A 207 -7.74 -14.41 3.48
N CYS A 208 -8.12 -13.30 4.10
CA CYS A 208 -9.49 -13.04 4.57
C CYS A 208 -10.32 -12.28 3.52
N GLY A 209 -9.66 -11.76 2.48
CA GLY A 209 -10.30 -11.24 1.28
C GLY A 209 -11.06 -12.29 0.48
N LYS A 210 -11.10 -13.56 0.94
CA LYS A 210 -12.09 -14.55 0.51
C LYS A 210 -13.55 -14.11 0.73
N ASN A 211 -13.80 -13.03 1.46
CA ASN A 211 -15.10 -12.34 1.50
C ASN A 211 -15.35 -11.40 0.29
N PHE A 212 -14.58 -11.50 -0.81
CA PHE A 212 -14.75 -10.60 -1.96
C PHE A 212 -16.10 -10.79 -2.67
N ILE A 213 -16.62 -12.01 -2.63
CA ILE A 213 -17.99 -12.37 -2.96
C ILE A 213 -18.31 -13.41 -1.90
N SER A 214 -19.12 -13.08 -0.89
CA SER A 214 -19.57 -14.11 0.06
C SER A 214 -20.16 -15.27 -0.75
N GLU A 215 -19.94 -16.51 -0.31
CA GLU A 215 -20.66 -17.66 -0.88
C GLU A 215 -22.17 -17.35 -0.96
N GLU A 216 -22.70 -16.52 -0.05
CA GLU A 216 -24.07 -15.98 -0.06
C GLU A 216 -24.47 -15.23 -1.35
N ILE A 217 -23.61 -14.38 -1.95
CA ILE A 217 -23.95 -13.64 -3.19
C ILE A 217 -24.04 -14.58 -4.40
N ILE A 218 -23.25 -15.66 -4.42
CA ILE A 218 -23.28 -16.65 -5.52
C ILE A 218 -24.41 -17.67 -5.29
N THR A 219 -24.81 -17.92 -4.05
CA THR A 219 -25.89 -18.88 -3.75
C THR A 219 -27.30 -18.31 -3.90
N GLU A 220 -27.49 -16.99 -3.90
CA GLU A 220 -28.84 -16.39 -3.96
C GLU A 220 -29.19 -15.67 -5.28
N HIS A 221 -28.23 -15.47 -6.20
CA HIS A 221 -28.49 -14.73 -7.45
C HIS A 221 -28.12 -15.49 -8.73
N ASN A 222 -28.90 -15.21 -9.77
CA ASN A 222 -28.83 -15.82 -11.10
C ASN A 222 -27.40 -15.68 -11.66
N TYR A 223 -26.62 -16.76 -11.68
CA TYR A 223 -25.22 -16.76 -12.15
C TYR A 223 -25.04 -16.06 -13.52
N SER A 224 -26.07 -16.11 -14.37
CA SER A 224 -26.14 -15.39 -15.64
C SER A 224 -26.05 -13.86 -15.49
N GLU A 225 -26.76 -13.27 -14.54
CA GLU A 225 -26.81 -11.82 -14.34
C GLU A 225 -25.49 -11.29 -13.72
N LEU A 226 -24.95 -12.00 -12.73
CA LEU A 226 -23.62 -11.70 -12.18
C LEU A 226 -22.52 -11.78 -13.24
N SER A 227 -22.61 -12.76 -14.15
CA SER A 227 -21.64 -12.88 -15.25
C SER A 227 -21.66 -11.70 -16.20
N LEU A 228 -22.85 -11.15 -16.48
CA LEU A 228 -23.01 -9.96 -17.32
C LEU A 228 -22.42 -8.72 -16.66
N ILE A 229 -22.66 -8.52 -15.36
CA ILE A 229 -22.11 -7.38 -14.62
C ILE A 229 -20.58 -7.42 -14.58
N ILE A 230 -20.01 -8.59 -14.30
CA ILE A 230 -18.56 -8.79 -14.26
C ILE A 230 -17.94 -8.53 -15.64
N GLU A 231 -18.54 -9.05 -16.71
CA GLU A 231 -18.06 -8.83 -18.07
C GLU A 231 -18.16 -7.37 -18.52
N ASP A 232 -19.24 -6.68 -18.17
CA ASP A 232 -19.42 -5.26 -18.51
C ASP A 232 -18.45 -4.36 -17.74
N GLU A 233 -18.26 -4.59 -16.44
CA GLU A 233 -17.28 -3.84 -15.66
C GLU A 233 -15.85 -4.16 -16.09
N LYS A 234 -15.55 -5.41 -16.46
CA LYS A 234 -14.27 -5.77 -17.07
C LYS A 234 -14.03 -4.97 -18.35
N LYS A 235 -14.98 -4.94 -19.29
CA LYS A 235 -14.85 -4.16 -20.53
C LYS A 235 -14.65 -2.66 -20.26
N ARG A 236 -15.44 -2.09 -19.36
CA ARG A 236 -15.31 -0.68 -18.94
C ARG A 236 -13.93 -0.41 -18.34
N PHE A 237 -13.47 -1.29 -17.46
CA PHE A 237 -12.16 -1.18 -16.82
C PHE A 237 -11.02 -1.27 -17.84
N LEU A 238 -11.06 -2.24 -18.75
CA LEU A 238 -10.08 -2.40 -19.83
C LEU A 238 -10.01 -1.15 -20.72
N SER A 239 -11.16 -0.55 -21.05
CA SER A 239 -11.21 0.70 -21.84
C SER A 239 -10.54 1.89 -21.14
N LYS A 240 -10.58 1.92 -19.80
CA LYS A 240 -9.90 2.94 -18.98
C LYS A 240 -8.42 2.66 -18.77
N LEU A 241 -7.99 1.41 -18.95
CA LEU A 241 -6.60 0.99 -18.78
C LEU A 241 -5.70 1.37 -19.95
N GLU A 242 -6.22 1.42 -21.16
CA GLU A 242 -5.41 1.75 -22.35
C GLU A 242 -4.78 3.16 -22.26
N PRO A 243 -5.52 4.23 -21.89
CA PRO A 243 -4.93 5.54 -21.63
C PRO A 243 -3.85 5.51 -20.53
N TYR A 244 -4.04 4.69 -19.50
CA TYR A 244 -3.08 4.54 -18.40
C TYR A 244 -1.77 3.91 -18.87
N PHE A 245 -1.85 2.81 -19.61
CA PHE A 245 -0.67 2.15 -20.14
C PHE A 245 0.15 3.06 -21.04
N ASN A 246 -0.52 3.88 -21.85
CA ASN A 246 0.13 4.88 -22.68
C ASN A 246 0.81 5.97 -21.83
N LYS A 247 0.13 6.51 -20.80
CA LYS A 247 0.70 7.52 -19.88
C LYS A 247 1.92 7.01 -19.12
N LYS A 248 1.92 5.72 -18.73
CA LYS A 248 3.00 5.11 -17.94
C LYS A 248 4.06 4.39 -18.78
N ASN A 249 4.03 4.54 -20.11
CA ASN A 249 4.98 3.93 -21.04
C ASN A 249 5.11 2.41 -20.87
N PHE A 250 3.98 1.71 -20.68
CA PHE A 250 3.98 0.25 -20.71
C PHE A 250 4.26 -0.20 -22.14
N SER A 251 5.20 -1.13 -22.28
CA SER A 251 5.44 -1.85 -23.53
C SER A 251 4.22 -2.68 -23.92
N ASP A 252 4.04 -2.92 -25.21
CA ASP A 252 2.95 -3.77 -25.71
C ASP A 252 3.00 -5.19 -25.09
N PHE A 253 4.20 -5.68 -24.77
CA PHE A 253 4.38 -6.90 -23.99
C PHE A 253 3.70 -6.80 -22.62
N GLU A 254 3.98 -5.76 -21.85
CA GLU A 254 3.40 -5.58 -20.51
C GLU A 254 1.89 -5.38 -20.56
N LYS A 255 1.40 -4.61 -21.54
CA LYS A 255 -0.04 -4.41 -21.75
C LYS A 255 -0.76 -5.73 -21.99
N ASN A 256 -0.27 -6.52 -22.95
CA ASN A 256 -0.84 -7.81 -23.30
C ASN A 256 -0.86 -8.76 -22.11
N ARG A 257 0.22 -8.84 -21.33
CA ARG A 257 0.28 -9.69 -20.14
C ARG A 257 -0.67 -9.23 -19.04
N MET A 258 -0.82 -7.91 -18.84
CA MET A 258 -1.77 -7.38 -17.87
C MET A 258 -3.21 -7.74 -18.27
N TYR A 259 -3.56 -7.62 -19.55
CA TYR A 259 -4.86 -8.04 -20.06
C TYR A 259 -5.12 -9.54 -19.83
N MET A 260 -4.13 -10.40 -20.10
CA MET A 260 -4.25 -11.84 -19.83
C MET A 260 -4.46 -12.14 -18.34
N VAL A 261 -3.77 -11.42 -17.44
CA VAL A 261 -3.95 -11.60 -15.99
C VAL A 261 -5.35 -11.21 -15.56
N LEU A 262 -5.84 -10.05 -15.99
CA LEU A 262 -7.19 -9.58 -15.63
C LEU A 262 -8.26 -10.53 -16.16
N GLU A 263 -8.10 -11.02 -17.39
CA GLU A 263 -8.99 -11.99 -18.00
C GLU A 263 -9.02 -13.31 -17.23
N GLU A 264 -7.86 -13.89 -16.89
CA GLU A 264 -7.82 -15.12 -16.09
C GLU A 264 -8.37 -14.89 -14.68
N TRP A 265 -8.12 -13.73 -14.08
CA TRP A 265 -8.67 -13.39 -12.77
C TRP A 265 -10.20 -13.35 -12.79
N THR A 266 -10.81 -12.62 -13.71
CA THR A 266 -12.27 -12.55 -13.83
C THR A 266 -12.89 -13.90 -14.15
N ASN A 267 -12.25 -14.70 -15.01
CA ASN A 267 -12.71 -16.05 -15.31
C ASN A 267 -12.64 -16.98 -14.08
N ASN A 268 -11.62 -16.85 -13.23
CA ASN A 268 -11.56 -17.59 -11.96
C ASN A 268 -12.70 -17.17 -11.04
N VAL A 269 -12.93 -15.87 -10.88
CA VAL A 269 -14.03 -15.32 -10.08
C VAL A 269 -15.38 -15.86 -10.56
N LEU A 270 -15.63 -15.84 -11.88
CA LEU A 270 -16.86 -16.37 -12.47
C LEU A 270 -17.04 -17.85 -12.14
N ASN A 271 -16.00 -18.67 -12.33
CA ASN A 271 -16.07 -20.12 -12.14
C ASN A 271 -16.06 -20.59 -10.67
N GLY A 272 -16.57 -19.78 -9.74
CA GLY A 272 -16.79 -20.18 -8.36
C GLY A 272 -15.56 -20.14 -7.45
N GLY A 273 -14.52 -19.38 -7.79
CA GLY A 273 -13.46 -19.06 -6.81
C GLY A 273 -12.11 -18.64 -7.39
N ILE A 274 -11.33 -17.96 -6.55
CA ILE A 274 -9.95 -17.56 -6.87
C ILE A 274 -9.06 -18.81 -6.87
N LYS A 275 -8.88 -19.42 -8.04
CA LYS A 275 -8.01 -20.60 -8.24
C LYS A 275 -6.52 -20.25 -8.25
N CYS A 276 -6.18 -18.99 -8.51
CA CYS A 276 -4.81 -18.50 -8.57
C CYS A 276 -4.72 -17.12 -7.94
N SER A 277 -3.69 -16.92 -7.12
CA SER A 277 -3.34 -15.64 -6.53
C SER A 277 -2.82 -14.64 -7.58
N PRO A 278 -2.85 -13.32 -7.29
CA PRO A 278 -2.20 -12.33 -8.14
C PRO A 278 -0.71 -12.66 -8.36
N ALA A 279 -0.08 -13.33 -7.39
CA ALA A 279 1.34 -13.70 -7.44
C ALA A 279 1.58 -14.80 -8.45
N GLU A 280 0.72 -15.82 -8.44
CA GLU A 280 0.78 -16.93 -9.39
C GLU A 280 0.48 -16.44 -10.80
N LEU A 281 -0.54 -15.60 -10.99
CA LEU A 281 -0.84 -15.02 -12.30
C LEU A 281 0.30 -14.12 -12.79
N THR A 282 0.88 -13.30 -11.91
CA THR A 282 2.04 -12.47 -12.30
C THR A 282 3.22 -13.35 -12.71
N LYS A 283 3.57 -14.37 -11.91
CA LYS A 283 4.66 -15.31 -12.26
C LYS A 283 4.38 -16.05 -13.56
N LYS A 284 3.13 -16.46 -13.79
CA LYS A 284 2.69 -17.17 -14.99
C LYS A 284 2.85 -16.31 -16.25
N TYR A 285 2.45 -15.04 -16.19
CA TYR A 285 2.38 -14.18 -17.38
C TYR A 285 3.60 -13.29 -17.59
N PHE A 286 4.26 -12.83 -16.53
CA PHE A 286 5.43 -11.96 -16.61
C PHE A 286 6.76 -12.68 -16.37
N GLY A 287 6.75 -13.89 -15.82
CA GLY A 287 7.98 -14.62 -15.48
C GLY A 287 8.69 -14.06 -14.25
N LYS A 288 9.85 -14.64 -13.89
CA LYS A 288 10.57 -14.30 -12.65
C LYS A 288 11.23 -12.91 -12.69
N ASP A 289 11.75 -12.51 -13.84
CA ASP A 289 12.55 -11.28 -13.95
C ASP A 289 11.67 -10.02 -13.87
N ASP A 290 10.46 -10.08 -14.40
CA ASP A 290 9.48 -8.99 -14.32
C ASP A 290 8.53 -9.10 -13.13
N TYR A 291 8.49 -10.24 -12.42
CA TYR A 291 7.58 -10.47 -11.28
C TYR A 291 7.67 -9.35 -10.24
N THR A 292 8.87 -9.04 -9.77
CA THR A 292 9.08 -8.06 -8.68
C THR A 292 8.59 -6.66 -9.06
N ARG A 293 8.66 -6.32 -10.36
CA ARG A 293 8.24 -5.04 -10.92
C ARG A 293 6.74 -4.99 -11.21
N MET A 294 6.16 -6.11 -11.64
CA MET A 294 4.80 -6.17 -12.17
C MET A 294 3.77 -6.67 -11.17
N TYR A 295 4.17 -7.44 -10.16
CA TYR A 295 3.26 -8.05 -9.19
C TYR A 295 2.33 -7.04 -8.51
N ASN A 296 2.91 -5.99 -7.96
CA ASN A 296 2.17 -4.94 -7.26
C ASN A 296 1.19 -4.23 -8.24
N LYS A 297 1.60 -3.97 -9.48
CA LYS A 297 0.75 -3.36 -10.51
C LYS A 297 -0.43 -4.26 -10.87
N VAL A 298 -0.16 -5.54 -11.06
CA VAL A 298 -1.17 -6.58 -11.32
C VAL A 298 -2.18 -6.63 -10.19
N GLU A 299 -1.70 -6.73 -8.96
CA GLU A 299 -2.53 -6.80 -7.76
C GLU A 299 -3.44 -5.57 -7.64
N TYR A 300 -2.91 -4.38 -7.87
CA TYR A 300 -3.69 -3.15 -7.85
C TYR A 300 -4.80 -3.13 -8.93
N CYS A 301 -4.48 -3.56 -10.16
CA CYS A 301 -5.47 -3.65 -11.24
C CYS A 301 -6.59 -4.63 -10.91
N ILE A 302 -6.23 -5.79 -10.37
CA ILE A 302 -7.19 -6.77 -9.87
C ILE A 302 -8.08 -6.14 -8.79
N ASN A 303 -7.50 -5.50 -7.78
CA ASN A 303 -8.25 -4.93 -6.68
C ASN A 303 -9.20 -3.81 -7.13
N LEU A 304 -8.78 -2.93 -8.04
CA LEU A 304 -9.66 -1.87 -8.52
C LEU A 304 -10.81 -2.43 -9.39
N LEU A 305 -10.51 -3.36 -10.30
CA LEU A 305 -11.54 -4.04 -11.09
C LEU A 305 -12.57 -4.69 -10.17
N MET A 306 -12.11 -5.43 -9.16
CA MET A 306 -12.99 -6.10 -8.22
C MET A 306 -13.77 -5.12 -7.34
N SER A 307 -13.20 -3.99 -6.96
CA SER A 307 -13.91 -2.92 -6.26
C SER A 307 -15.06 -2.35 -7.12
N ASN A 308 -14.80 -2.07 -8.39
CA ASN A 308 -15.83 -1.59 -9.32
C ASN A 308 -16.95 -2.62 -9.50
N ILE A 309 -16.60 -3.89 -9.70
CA ILE A 309 -17.57 -5.00 -9.76
C ILE A 309 -18.43 -5.03 -8.49
N LYS A 310 -17.82 -4.94 -7.30
CA LYS A 310 -18.55 -4.95 -6.03
C LYS A 310 -19.49 -3.76 -5.88
N ILE A 311 -19.06 -2.57 -6.30
CA ILE A 311 -19.91 -1.36 -6.29
C ILE A 311 -21.09 -1.56 -7.25
N GLN A 312 -20.86 -2.14 -8.43
CA GLN A 312 -21.90 -2.33 -9.42
C GLN A 312 -22.91 -3.39 -8.99
N ILE A 313 -22.48 -4.54 -8.48
CA ILE A 313 -23.34 -5.55 -7.86
C ILE A 313 -24.17 -4.91 -6.73
N LYS A 314 -23.55 -4.06 -5.90
CA LYS A 314 -24.30 -3.37 -4.84
C LYS A 314 -25.38 -2.45 -5.37
N LYS A 315 -25.13 -1.72 -6.45
CA LYS A 315 -26.11 -0.83 -7.07
C LYS A 315 -27.26 -1.61 -7.67
N ASP A 316 -26.95 -2.67 -8.41
CA ASP A 316 -27.94 -3.39 -9.20
C ASP A 316 -28.82 -4.30 -8.33
N TYR A 317 -28.32 -4.76 -7.16
CA TYR A 317 -29.08 -5.67 -6.28
C TYR A 317 -29.60 -5.05 -4.97
N PHE A 318 -29.05 -3.92 -4.50
CA PHE A 318 -29.44 -3.32 -3.21
C PHE A 318 -30.06 -1.91 -3.32
N LEU A 319 -30.25 -1.37 -4.53
CA LEU A 319 -31.02 -0.13 -4.74
C LEU A 319 -32.43 -0.37 -5.33
N GLU A 320 -32.81 -1.63 -5.55
CA GLU A 320 -34.19 -2.01 -5.95
C GLU A 320 -35.05 -2.53 -4.78
N GLN A 321 -34.56 -2.42 -3.53
CA GLN A 321 -35.34 -2.58 -2.30
C GLN A 321 -35.44 -1.24 -1.57
#